data_AF-A0A967LC10-F1
#
_entry.id   AF-A0A967LC10-F1
#
_cell.length_a   1.000
_cell.length_b   1.000
_cell.length_c   1.000
_cell.angle_alpha   90.00
_cell.angle_beta   90.00
_cell.angle_gamma   90.00
#
_symmetry.space_group_name_H-M   'P 1'
#
loop_
_entity.id
_entity.type
_entity.pdbx_description
1 polymer ?
#
loop_
_entity_poly.entity_id
_entity_poly.type
_entity_poly.pdbx_seq_one_letter_code
_entity_poly.pdbx_strand_id
1 'polypeptide(L)' 'RLLRNAGEGGHWVALRLEGRKCNRDAIGARAVVTLPGGATRSKTVRAGDGFLAQSSRWLHFGLGQAESIEGLVIHWP' A
#
# COMPACT_ATOMS: atom_id res chain seq x y z
N ARG A 1 -22.14 -9.17 11.90
CA ARG A 1 -21.04 -8.60 12.72
C ARG A 1 -20.46 -7.42 11.95
N LEU A 2 -20.57 -6.19 12.46
CA LEU A 2 -19.97 -5.01 11.84
C LEU A 2 -18.51 -4.92 12.30
N LEU A 3 -17.57 -4.84 11.36
CA LEU A 3 -16.18 -4.55 11.66
C LEU A 3 -15.96 -3.04 11.51
N ARG A 4 -15.67 -2.38 12.64
CA ARG A 4 -15.32 -0.95 12.68
C ARG A 4 -13.83 -0.84 12.91
N ASN A 5 -13.15 -0.06 12.07
CA ASN A 5 -11.77 0.31 12.34
C ASN A 5 -11.78 1.33 13.50
N ALA A 6 -11.30 0.92 14.68
CA ALA A 6 -11.27 1.73 15.91
C ALA A 6 -9.84 2.19 16.25
N GLY A 7 -9.03 2.51 15.23
CA GLY A 7 -7.73 3.15 15.44
C GLY A 7 -7.88 4.61 15.89
N GLU A 8 -6.84 5.16 16.53
CA GLU A 8 -6.79 6.53 17.08
C GLU A 8 -6.83 7.67 16.02
N GLY A 9 -7.33 7.41 14.82
CA GLY A 9 -7.23 8.34 13.70
C GLY A 9 -5.79 8.50 13.20
N GLY A 10 -5.57 9.47 12.32
CA GLY A 10 -4.28 9.75 11.71
C GLY A 10 -4.33 9.77 10.18
N HIS A 11 -3.25 10.25 9.59
CA HIS A 11 -3.10 10.37 8.15
C HIS A 11 -2.77 9.02 7.53
N TRP A 12 -3.20 8.86 6.28
CA TRP A 12 -2.95 7.66 5.50
C TRP A 12 -2.82 8.01 4.03
N VAL A 13 -2.17 7.13 3.29
CA VAL A 13 -2.15 7.15 1.83
C VAL A 13 -2.45 5.76 1.30
N ALA A 14 -3.28 5.69 0.26
CA ALA A 14 -3.56 4.45 -0.44
C ALA A 14 -3.14 4.56 -1.89
N LEU A 15 -2.44 3.54 -2.39
CA LEU A 15 -1.96 3.48 -3.75
C LEU A 15 -2.67 2.37 -4.51
N ARG A 16 -3.15 2.68 -5.72
CA ARG A 16 -3.59 1.70 -6.70
C ARG A 16 -2.64 1.77 -7.89
N LEU A 17 -1.89 0.70 -8.09
CA LEU A 17 -0.92 0.61 -9.18
C LEU A 17 -1.59 0.01 -10.42
N GLU A 18 -1.25 0.56 -11.59
CA GLU A 18 -1.68 0.03 -12.87
C GLU A 18 -0.46 -0.26 -13.74
N GLY A 19 -0.28 -1.54 -14.08
CA GLY A 19 0.80 -1.97 -14.96
C GLY A 19 0.58 -1.51 -16.40
N ARG A 20 1.64 -1.02 -17.04
CA ARG A 20 1.66 -0.74 -18.49
C ARG A 20 2.59 -1.66 -19.27
N LYS A 21 3.72 -2.06 -18.68
CA LYS A 21 4.69 -3.00 -19.26
C LYS A 21 4.67 -4.39 -18.61
N CYS A 22 4.02 -4.50 -17.45
CA CYS A 22 3.80 -5.75 -16.71
C CYS A 22 2.30 -6.09 -16.71
N ASN A 23 1.90 -7.14 -15.97
CA ASN A 23 0.48 -7.44 -15.76
C ASN A 23 -0.29 -6.19 -15.28
N ARG A 24 -1.52 -6.00 -15.77
CA ARG A 24 -2.32 -4.78 -15.56
C ARG A 24 -2.55 -4.45 -14.09
N ASP A 25 -2.65 -5.49 -13.27
CA ASP A 25 -2.88 -5.37 -11.83
C ASP A 25 -1.61 -5.11 -11.03
N ALA A 26 -0.46 -5.01 -11.69
CA ALA A 26 0.84 -4.78 -11.07
C ALA A 26 1.19 -5.82 -9.98
N ILE A 27 0.64 -7.04 -10.06
CA ILE A 27 0.95 -8.12 -9.13
C ILE A 27 2.46 -8.34 -9.11
N GLY A 28 3.07 -8.32 -7.92
CA GLY A 28 4.52 -8.37 -7.72
C GLY A 28 5.19 -7.01 -7.56
N ALA A 29 4.54 -5.90 -7.94
CA ALA A 29 5.10 -4.57 -7.76
C ALA A 29 5.22 -4.20 -6.28
N ARG A 30 6.36 -3.61 -5.89
CA ARG A 30 6.66 -3.20 -4.51
C ARG A 30 6.69 -1.68 -4.41
N ALA A 31 5.86 -1.14 -3.52
CA ALA A 31 5.87 0.27 -3.15
C ALA A 31 6.65 0.45 -1.84
N VAL A 32 7.56 1.42 -1.82
CA VAL A 32 8.30 1.87 -0.65
C VAL A 32 7.98 3.34 -0.40
N VAL A 33 7.41 3.63 0.76
CA VAL A 33 7.07 4.96 1.24
C VAL A 33 8.09 5.39 2.29
N THR A 34 8.65 6.59 2.15
CA THR A 34 9.50 7.24 3.15
C THR A 34 8.69 8.33 3.85
N LEU A 35 8.63 8.26 5.17
CA LEU A 35 7.99 9.25 6.04
C LEU A 35 8.98 10.33 6.48
N PRO A 36 8.47 11.49 6.95
CA PRO A 36 9.27 12.48 7.65
C PRO A 36 10.19 11.86 8.70
N GLY A 37 11.48 12.21 8.66
CA GLY A 37 12.49 11.65 9.55
C GLY A 37 13.10 10.31 9.07
N GLY A 38 12.89 9.93 7.82
CA GLY A 38 13.59 8.83 7.15
C GLY A 38 13.05 7.43 7.41
N ALA A 39 11.97 7.29 8.20
CA ALA A 39 11.34 6.00 8.43
C ALA A 39 10.68 5.47 7.15
N THR A 40 10.91 4.19 6.82
CA THR A 40 10.36 3.58 5.60
C THR A 40 9.29 2.53 5.89
N ARG A 41 8.35 2.38 4.94
CA ARG A 41 7.30 1.35 4.94
C ARG A 41 7.22 0.75 3.55
N SER A 42 7.14 -0.58 3.44
CA SER A 42 7.03 -1.24 2.13
C SER A 42 5.88 -2.24 2.07
N LYS A 43 5.19 -2.28 0.93
CA LYS A 43 4.14 -3.26 0.62
C LYS A 43 4.25 -3.70 -0.83
N THR A 44 3.81 -4.92 -1.12
CA THR A 44 3.81 -5.51 -2.46
C THR A 44 2.37 -5.82 -2.86
N VAL A 45 2.01 -5.57 -4.12
CA VAL A 45 0.72 -6.00 -4.67
C VAL A 45 0.73 -7.52 -4.79
N ARG A 46 -0.22 -8.18 -4.12
CA ARG A 46 -0.38 -9.63 -4.14
C ARG A 46 -1.65 -10.00 -4.90
N ALA A 47 -1.69 -11.18 -5.49
CA ALA A 47 -2.87 -11.70 -6.20
C ALA A 47 -4.00 -12.18 -5.26
N GLY A 48 -3.86 -11.96 -3.95
CA GLY A 48 -4.65 -12.60 -2.91
C GLY A 48 -3.77 -13.46 -1.99
N ASP A 49 -4.37 -13.91 -0.91
CA ASP A 49 -3.84 -14.89 0.03
C ASP A 49 -5.02 -15.79 0.44
N GLY A 50 -4.84 -17.12 0.42
CA GLY A 50 -5.90 -18.11 0.66
C GLY A 50 -6.57 -18.70 -0.60
N PHE A 51 -7.21 -19.86 -0.45
CA PHE A 51 -7.89 -20.56 -1.56
C PHE A 51 -9.17 -19.82 -1.97
N LEU A 52 -9.29 -19.49 -3.26
CA LEU A 52 -10.41 -18.73 -3.85
C LEU A 52 -10.67 -17.36 -3.19
N ALA A 53 -9.67 -16.78 -2.52
CA ALA A 53 -9.74 -15.47 -1.91
C ALA A 53 -8.96 -14.45 -2.75
N GLN A 54 -9.47 -13.22 -2.82
CA GLN A 54 -8.78 -12.10 -3.44
C GLN A 54 -8.58 -10.98 -2.42
N SER A 55 -7.33 -10.58 -2.22
CA SER A 55 -7.01 -9.40 -1.42
C SER A 55 -7.22 -8.13 -2.23
N SER A 56 -7.51 -7.03 -1.55
CA SER A 56 -7.58 -5.72 -2.18
C SER A 56 -6.25 -5.39 -2.88
N ARG A 57 -6.36 -4.81 -4.08
CA ARG A 57 -5.22 -4.28 -4.85
C ARG A 57 -4.69 -2.95 -4.32
N TRP A 58 -5.37 -2.36 -3.32
CA TRP A 58 -4.95 -1.12 -2.68
C TRP A 58 -3.82 -1.37 -1.68
N LEU A 59 -2.71 -0.67 -1.85
CA LEU A 59 -1.64 -0.63 -0.87
C LEU A 59 -1.89 0.53 0.10
N HIS A 60 -2.39 0.22 1.29
CA HIS A 60 -2.72 1.21 2.31
C HIS A 60 -1.54 1.40 3.28
N PHE A 61 -1.07 2.63 3.46
CA PHE A 61 -0.01 3.00 4.38
C PHE A 61 -0.54 3.99 5.41
N GLY A 62 -0.41 3.65 6.70
CA GLY A 62 -0.64 4.62 7.78
C GLY A 62 0.57 5.52 7.95
N LEU A 63 0.34 6.83 8.02
CA LEU A 63 1.35 7.86 8.24
C LEU A 63 1.38 8.35 9.70
N GLY A 64 0.36 8.00 10.49
CA GLY A 64 0.24 8.47 11.87
C GLY A 64 -0.03 9.98 11.89
N GLN A 65 0.81 10.74 12.58
CA GLN A 65 0.73 12.20 12.64
C GLN A 65 1.44 12.90 11.48
N ALA A 66 2.13 12.17 10.60
CA ALA A 66 2.77 12.78 9.44
C ALA A 66 1.72 13.17 8.39
N GLU A 67 1.68 14.45 8.03
CA GLU A 67 0.73 15.01 7.05
C GLU A 67 1.10 14.67 5.59
N SER A 68 2.35 14.29 5.34
CA SER A 68 2.86 13.99 4.00
C SER A 68 3.91 12.87 4.02
N ILE A 69 4.26 12.40 2.82
CA ILE A 69 5.37 11.47 2.59
C ILE A 69 6.54 12.23 1.98
N GLU A 70 7.77 11.90 2.36
CA GLU A 70 8.98 12.48 1.76
C GLU A 70 9.34 11.81 0.44
N GLY A 71 8.98 10.53 0.27
CA GLY A 71 9.36 9.78 -0.91
C GLY A 71 8.44 8.59 -1.18
N LEU A 72 8.27 8.31 -2.47
CA LEU A 72 7.61 7.12 -2.97
C LEU A 72 8.45 6.49 -4.08
N VAL A 73 8.86 5.24 -3.89
CA VAL A 73 9.55 4.44 -4.90
C VAL A 73 8.71 3.23 -5.25
N ILE A 74 8.46 3.00 -6.54
CA ILE A 74 7.76 1.83 -7.05
C ILE A 74 8.72 0.97 -7.85
N HIS A 75 8.92 -0.27 -7.42
CA HIS A 75 9.62 -1.30 -8.18
C HIS A 75 8.59 -2.16 -8.91
N TRP A 76 8.62 -2.11 -10.23
CA TRP A 76 7.73 -2.89 -11.10
C TRP A 76 8.35 -4.27 -11.42
N PRO A 77 7.52 -5.32 -11.59
CA PRO A 77 7.97 -6.63 -12.06
C PRO A 77 8.21 -6.66 -13.57
#